data_AF-A0A1E7N331-F1
#
_entry.id   AF-A0A1E7N331-F1
#
_cell.length_a   1.000
_cell.length_b   1.000
_cell.length_c   1.000
_cell.angle_alpha   90.00
_cell.angle_beta   90.00
_cell.angle_gamma   90.00
#
_symmetry.space_group_name_H-M   'P 1'
#
loop_
_entity.id
_entity.type
_entity.pdbx_description
1 polymer ?
#
loop_
_entity_poly.entity_id
_entity_poly.type
_entity_poly.pdbx_seq_one_letter_code
_entity_poly.pdbx_strand_id
1 'polypeptide(L)'
;MAEQQGQQEPQAATAPTPDDALGYEHARDALLEVVRQLENGGISLEESLALWERGEQLAKVCQRWLDGARARLDAALAAEEGAGPAGE
;
A
#
# COMPACT_ATOMS: atom_id res chain seq x y z
N MET A 1 24.92 -22.21 -34.61
CA MET A 1 25.25 -21.59 -33.31
C MET A 1 24.45 -20.31 -33.20
N ALA A 2 23.19 -20.48 -32.73
CA ALA A 2 22.51 -19.45 -31.96
C ALA A 2 23.40 -19.19 -30.72
N GLU A 3 23.56 -17.99 -30.22
CA GLU A 3 22.63 -17.31 -29.32
C GLU A 3 23.25 -15.93 -29.07
N GLN A 4 22.50 -14.85 -29.25
CA GLN A 4 22.74 -13.51 -28.68
C GLN A 4 21.58 -12.58 -29.08
N GLN A 5 20.38 -12.94 -28.65
CA GLN A 5 19.26 -12.01 -28.54
C GLN A 5 18.69 -12.20 -27.14
N GLY A 6 19.12 -11.32 -26.24
CA GLY A 6 18.82 -11.39 -24.82
C GLY A 6 19.15 -10.09 -24.09
N GLN A 7 19.03 -8.94 -24.76
CA GLN A 7 18.84 -7.66 -24.04
C GLN A 7 17.33 -7.46 -23.85
N GLN A 8 16.81 -8.02 -22.76
CA GLN A 8 15.63 -7.48 -22.10
C GLN A 8 15.98 -7.39 -20.62
N GLU A 9 16.39 -6.20 -20.21
CA GLU A 9 16.50 -5.81 -18.81
C GLU A 9 15.09 -5.68 -18.23
N PRO A 10 14.72 -6.40 -17.15
CA PRO A 10 13.46 -6.16 -16.48
C PRO A 10 13.72 -5.43 -15.16
N GLN A 11 13.31 -4.17 -15.16
CA GLN A 11 12.46 -3.52 -14.14
C GLN A 11 13.05 -2.25 -13.52
N ALA A 12 12.66 -1.13 -14.12
CA ALA A 12 12.53 0.14 -13.42
C ALA A 12 11.70 -0.09 -12.13
N ALA A 13 12.32 0.19 -10.98
CA ALA A 13 11.67 0.19 -9.69
C ALA A 13 10.42 1.09 -9.75
N THR A 14 9.26 0.49 -9.56
CA THR A 14 7.97 1.17 -9.64
C THR A 14 7.80 2.10 -8.46
N ALA A 15 7.99 3.40 -8.72
CA ALA A 15 7.39 4.43 -7.88
C ALA A 15 5.89 4.13 -7.73
N PRO A 16 5.27 4.36 -6.55
CA PRO A 16 3.83 4.22 -6.42
C PRO A 16 3.16 5.03 -7.51
N THR A 17 2.37 4.36 -8.34
CA THR A 17 1.63 5.03 -9.39
C THR A 17 0.56 5.90 -8.74
N PRO A 18 0.15 7.01 -9.36
CA PRO A 18 -1.00 7.80 -8.89
C PRO A 18 -2.24 6.91 -8.66
N ASP A 19 -2.37 5.85 -9.45
CA ASP A 19 -3.42 4.83 -9.34
C ASP A 19 -3.36 4.03 -8.03
N ASP A 20 -2.16 3.71 -7.50
CA ASP A 20 -1.97 3.09 -6.18
C ASP A 20 -2.37 4.05 -5.05
N ALA A 21 -2.01 5.33 -5.17
CA ALA A 21 -2.37 6.36 -4.20
C ALA A 21 -3.89 6.62 -4.18
N LEU A 22 -4.52 6.62 -5.35
CA LEU A 22 -5.98 6.62 -5.48
C LEU A 22 -6.61 5.41 -4.75
N GLY A 23 -5.95 4.26 -4.73
CA GLY A 23 -6.37 3.07 -3.99
C GLY A 23 -6.32 3.21 -2.47
N TYR A 24 -5.23 3.78 -1.91
CA TYR A 24 -5.12 4.04 -0.47
C TYR A 24 -6.08 5.13 0.00
N GLU A 25 -6.08 6.29 -0.68
CA GLU A 25 -6.92 7.43 -0.29
C GLU A 25 -8.41 7.06 -0.33
N HIS A 26 -8.84 6.31 -1.35
CA HIS A 26 -10.22 5.83 -1.44
C HIS A 26 -10.57 4.84 -0.30
N ALA A 27 -9.66 3.92 0.04
CA ALA A 27 -9.88 2.99 1.16
C ALA A 27 -9.96 3.73 2.50
N ARG A 28 -9.12 4.75 2.71
CA ARG A 28 -9.14 5.61 3.89
C ARG A 28 -10.45 6.39 3.98
N ASP A 29 -10.89 7.02 2.89
CA ASP A 29 -12.12 7.82 2.87
C ASP A 29 -13.36 6.95 3.13
N ALA A 30 -13.40 5.74 2.56
CA ALA A 30 -14.45 4.77 2.86
C ALA A 30 -14.43 4.33 4.34
N LEU A 31 -13.26 4.18 4.96
CA LEU A 31 -13.12 3.83 6.37
C LEU A 31 -13.62 4.97 7.27
N LEU A 32 -13.30 6.22 6.93
CA LEU A 32 -13.81 7.40 7.65
C LEU A 32 -15.34 7.46 7.64
N GLU A 33 -15.97 7.16 6.50
CA GLU A 33 -17.44 7.14 6.41
C GLU A 33 -18.05 6.00 7.24
N VAL A 34 -17.39 4.84 7.33
CA VAL A 34 -17.82 3.75 8.23
C VAL A 34 -17.75 4.18 9.69
N VAL A 35 -16.63 4.77 10.11
CA VAL A 35 -16.46 5.27 11.49
C VAL A 35 -17.52 6.31 11.81
N ARG A 36 -17.76 7.27 10.90
CA ARG A 36 -18.77 8.31 11.09
C ARG A 36 -20.17 7.74 11.30
N GLN A 37 -20.54 6.70 10.54
CA GLN A 37 -21.84 6.04 10.70
C GLN A 37 -21.94 5.29 12.04
N LEU A 38 -20.87 4.62 12.47
CA LEU A 38 -20.82 3.96 13.77
C LEU A 38 -20.92 4.96 14.93
N GLU A 39 -20.24 6.10 14.84
CA GLU A 39 -20.25 7.17 15.86
C GLU A 39 -21.59 7.90 15.95
N ASN A 40 -22.27 8.09 14.81
CA ASN A 40 -23.60 8.70 14.79
C ASN A 40 -24.65 7.83 15.50
N GLY A 41 -24.44 6.51 15.51
CA GLY A 41 -25.38 5.55 16.09
C GLY A 41 -26.75 5.60 15.41
N GLY A 42 -27.80 5.17 16.13
CA GLY A 42 -29.17 5.13 15.61
C GLY A 42 -29.46 3.99 14.61
N ILE A 43 -28.51 3.07 14.48
CA ILE A 43 -28.59 1.87 13.63
C ILE A 43 -28.80 0.62 14.50
N SER A 44 -29.30 -0.46 13.88
CA SER A 44 -29.45 -1.74 14.57
C SER A 44 -28.10 -2.40 14.88
N LEU A 45 -28.14 -3.41 15.76
CA LEU A 45 -26.95 -4.21 16.08
C LEU A 45 -26.37 -4.90 14.84
N GLU A 46 -27.23 -5.46 13.99
CA GLU A 46 -26.81 -6.16 12.76
C GLU A 46 -26.10 -5.20 11.80
N GLU A 47 -26.66 -3.99 11.60
CA GLU A 47 -26.03 -2.94 10.81
C GLU A 47 -24.70 -2.48 11.43
N SER A 48 -24.62 -2.36 12.76
CA SER A 48 -23.39 -1.99 13.46
C SER A 48 -22.29 -3.02 13.24
N LEU A 49 -22.63 -4.32 13.28
CA LEU A 49 -21.69 -5.40 13.03
C LEU A 49 -21.22 -5.41 11.57
N ALA A 50 -22.13 -5.22 10.62
CA ALA A 50 -21.77 -5.15 9.19
C ALA A 50 -20.82 -3.97 8.90
N LEU A 51 -21.07 -2.80 9.50
CA LEU A 51 -20.18 -1.65 9.39
C LEU A 51 -18.82 -1.92 10.02
N TRP A 52 -18.78 -2.55 11.20
CA TRP A 52 -17.52 -2.92 11.84
C TRP A 52 -16.70 -3.87 10.97
N GLU A 53 -17.29 -4.94 10.43
CA GLU A 53 -16.60 -5.90 9.56
C GLU A 53 -16.05 -5.24 8.30
N ARG A 54 -16.82 -4.33 7.69
CA ARG A 54 -16.37 -3.52 6.56
C ARG A 54 -15.19 -2.62 6.96
N GLY A 55 -15.27 -1.98 8.13
CA GLY A 55 -14.19 -1.16 8.68
C GLY A 55 -12.89 -1.95 8.84
N GLU A 56 -12.97 -3.16 9.39
CA GLU A 56 -11.82 -4.07 9.54
C GLU A 56 -11.20 -4.45 8.20
N GLN A 57 -12.01 -4.71 7.17
CA GLN A 57 -11.52 -5.01 5.84
C GLN A 57 -10.79 -3.81 5.21
N LEU A 58 -11.36 -2.61 5.34
CA LEU A 58 -10.75 -1.38 4.84
C LEU A 58 -9.45 -1.06 5.57
N ALA A 59 -9.41 -1.20 6.90
CA ALA A 59 -8.19 -1.03 7.69
C ALA A 59 -7.06 -1.97 7.22
N LYS A 60 -7.38 -3.24 6.94
CA LYS A 60 -6.42 -4.20 6.37
C LYS A 60 -5.92 -3.78 4.99
N VAL A 61 -6.78 -3.20 4.14
CA VAL A 61 -6.37 -2.66 2.84
C VAL A 61 -5.38 -1.52 3.05
N CYS A 62 -5.73 -0.53 3.87
CA CYS A 62 -4.86 0.60 4.20
C CYS A 62 -3.50 0.14 4.74
N GLN A 63 -3.48 -0.85 5.65
CA GLN A 63 -2.24 -1.36 6.21
C GLN A 63 -1.34 -1.98 5.14
N ARG A 64 -1.88 -2.80 4.23
CA ARG A 64 -1.09 -3.39 3.13
C ARG A 64 -0.43 -2.33 2.25
N TRP A 65 -1.13 -1.23 1.98
CA TRP A 65 -0.57 -0.11 1.23
C TRP A 65 0.59 0.55 1.97
N LEU A 66 0.43 0.84 3.26
CA LEU A 66 1.46 1.45 4.09
C LEU A 66 2.68 0.55 4.25
N ASP A 67 2.48 -0.75 4.45
CA ASP A 67 3.55 -1.74 4.55
C ASP A 67 4.36 -1.81 3.24
N GLY A 68 3.66 -1.81 2.10
CA GLY A 68 4.29 -1.79 0.79
C GLY A 68 5.11 -0.52 0.55
N ALA A 69 4.58 0.64 0.92
CA ALA A 69 5.30 1.90 0.84
C ALA A 69 6.55 1.91 1.74
N ARG A 70 6.42 1.36 2.95
CA ARG A 70 7.53 1.24 3.90
C ARG A 70 8.64 0.35 3.36
N ALA A 71 8.30 -0.82 2.83
CA ALA A 71 9.28 -1.74 2.25
C ALA A 71 10.05 -1.10 1.07
N ARG A 72 9.37 -0.31 0.22
CA ARG A 72 10.02 0.43 -0.88
C ARG A 72 11.01 1.47 -0.35
N LEU A 73 10.65 2.20 0.72
CA LEU A 73 11.54 3.16 1.37
C LEU A 73 12.77 2.46 1.95
N ASP A 74 12.57 1.39 2.71
CA ASP A 74 13.67 0.65 3.35
C ASP A 74 14.63 0.05 2.29
N ALA A 75 14.10 -0.44 1.16
CA ALA A 75 14.91 -0.92 0.04
C ALA A 75 15.72 0.20 -0.63
N ALA A 76 15.12 1.38 -0.82
CA ALA A 76 15.82 2.54 -1.38
C ALA A 76 16.96 3.02 -0.47
N LEU A 77 16.74 3.06 0.85
CA LEU A 77 17.78 3.42 1.82
C LEU A 77 18.93 2.41 1.84
N ALA A 78 18.62 1.11 1.80
CA ALA A 78 19.65 0.06 1.76
C ALA A 78 20.50 0.10 0.47
N ALA A 79 19.89 0.46 -0.66
CA ALA A 79 20.59 0.61 -1.93
C ALA A 79 21.59 1.79 -1.91
N GLU A 80 21.22 2.91 -1.29
CA GLU A 80 22.11 4.07 -1.09
C GLU A 80 23.28 3.73 -0.15
N GLU A 81 23.02 2.98 0.92
CA GLU A 81 24.04 2.63 1.93
C GLU A 81 25.03 1.57 1.43
N GLY A 82 24.57 0.64 0.58
CA GLY A 82 25.43 -0.32 -0.12
C GLY A 82 26.26 0.28 -1.28
N ALA A 83 25.95 1.51 -1.68
CA ALA A 83 26.69 2.28 -2.69
C ALA A 83 27.74 3.25 -2.08
N GLY A 84 27.88 3.29 -0.75
CA GLY A 84 28.97 4.01 -0.08
C GLY A 84 30.33 3.40 -0.44
N PRO A 85 31.37 4.21 -0.73
CA PRO A 85 32.59 3.71 -1.34
C PRO A 85 33.29 2.72 -0.40
N ALA A 86 33.41 1.47 -0.85
CA ALA A 86 34.48 0.58 -0.42
C ALA A 86 35.81 1.21 -0.88
N GLY A 87 36.39 2.03 -0.02
CA GLY A 87 37.66 2.70 -0.26
C GLY A 87 38.18 3.33 1.02
N GLU A 88 38.87 2.54 1.83
CA GLU A 88 40.30 2.75 2.12
C GLU A 88 40.96 1.46 2.61
#